data_AF-A0A6A5AEQ3-F1
#
_entry.id   AF-A0A6A5AEQ3-F1
#
_cell.length_a   1.000
_cell.length_b   1.000
_cell.length_c   1.000
_cell.angle_alpha   90.00
_cell.angle_beta   90.00
_cell.angle_gamma   90.00
#
_symmetry.space_group_name_H-M   'P 1'
#
loop_
_entity.id
_entity.type
_entity.pdbx_description
1 polymer ?
#
loop_
_entity_poly.entity_id
_entity_poly.type
_entity_poly.pdbx_seq_one_letter_code
_entity_poly.pdbx_strand_id
1 'polypeptide(L)'
;SADELPADLTTLDNPPEGCMVCCAIFGIMDPLRADVAESVQTCQRAGITVRMVTGDNIHTARAIAKQCGILTTDGVALEGPVFREMPKDQLQALLPKLQVQSCSNVSVVDV
;
A
#
# COMPACT_ATOMS: atom_id res chain seq x y z
N SER A 1 24.02 11.06 32.56
CA SER A 1 24.01 9.59 32.64
C SER A 1 23.08 9.09 31.55
N ALA A 2 23.30 7.89 31.02
CA ALA A 2 22.30 7.18 30.24
C ALA A 2 21.15 6.80 31.19
N ASP A 3 20.38 7.82 31.61
CA ASP A 3 19.25 7.64 32.50
C ASP A 3 18.32 6.60 31.86
N GLU A 4 17.98 5.63 32.69
CA GLU A 4 17.56 4.28 32.33
C GLU A 4 16.51 4.29 31.21
N LEU A 5 16.90 3.69 30.07
CA LEU A 5 15.90 3.23 29.13
C LEU A 5 14.95 2.30 29.89
N PRO A 6 13.62 2.51 29.83
CA PRO A 6 12.68 1.69 30.56
C PRO A 6 12.93 0.22 30.19
N ALA A 7 13.17 -0.61 31.21
CA ALA A 7 13.45 -2.04 31.04
C ALA A 7 12.31 -2.78 30.32
N ASP A 8 11.12 -2.19 30.33
CA ASP A 8 9.91 -2.71 29.72
C ASP A 8 9.21 -1.66 28.85
N LEU A 9 9.38 -1.79 27.54
CA LEU A 9 8.75 -0.95 26.53
C LEU A 9 7.22 -1.11 26.47
N THR A 10 6.65 -2.14 27.12
CA THR A 10 5.20 -2.38 27.14
C THR A 10 4.43 -1.50 28.13
N THR A 11 5.15 -0.77 29.00
CA THR A 11 4.56 0.16 29.99
C THR A 11 4.39 1.59 29.47
N LEU A 12 4.80 1.86 28.24
CA LEU A 12 4.61 3.17 27.59
C LEU A 12 3.22 3.21 26.96
N ASP A 13 2.20 3.49 27.77
CA ASP A 13 0.81 3.67 27.31
C ASP A 13 0.67 4.85 26.34
N ASN A 14 1.62 5.80 26.38
CA ASN A 14 1.71 6.94 25.46
C ASN A 14 3.13 7.07 24.89
N PRO A 15 3.27 7.52 23.62
CA PRO A 15 4.58 7.82 23.06
C PRO A 15 5.25 8.92 23.89
N PRO A 16 6.57 8.83 24.14
CA PRO A 16 7.28 9.83 24.93
C PRO A 16 7.19 11.21 24.27
N GLU A 17 6.69 12.20 25.02
CA GLU A 17 6.65 13.60 24.58
C GLU A 17 8.02 14.26 24.82
N GLY A 18 8.76 14.59 23.75
CA GLY A 18 10.07 15.26 23.86
C GLY A 18 11.04 15.01 22.70
N CYS A 19 12.29 15.44 22.87
CA CYS A 19 13.36 15.17 21.91
C CYS A 19 13.71 13.68 21.93
N MET A 20 13.51 13.01 20.80
CA MET A 20 13.85 11.59 20.62
C MET A 20 15.22 11.44 19.97
N VAL A 21 15.93 10.36 20.32
CA VAL A 21 17.16 9.93 19.65
C VAL A 21 16.84 8.73 18.77
N CYS A 22 17.16 8.80 17.48
CA CYS A 22 17.02 7.65 16.59
C CYS A 22 18.13 6.64 16.89
N CYS A 23 17.77 5.50 17.48
CA CYS A 23 18.74 4.44 17.80
C CYS A 23 19.07 3.56 16.60
N ALA A 24 18.04 3.08 15.90
CA ALA A 24 18.16 2.14 14.79
C ALA A 24 16.94 2.20 13.87
N ILE A 25 17.09 1.71 12.64
CA ILE A 25 16.01 1.53 11.65
C ILE A 25 16.00 0.05 11.27
N PHE A 26 14.83 -0.57 11.30
CA PHE A 26 14.62 -1.95 10.85
C PHE A 26 13.71 -1.96 9.63
N GLY A 27 14.14 -2.65 8.57
CA GLY A 27 13.32 -2.91 7.40
C GLY A 27 12.58 -4.24 7.57
N ILE A 28 11.25 -4.19 7.58
CA ILE A 28 10.39 -5.37 7.67
C ILE A 28 9.62 -5.50 6.36
N MET A 29 9.43 -6.74 5.91
CA MET A 29 8.70 -7.07 4.69
C MET A 29 7.83 -8.30 4.94
N ASP A 30 6.60 -8.25 4.46
CA ASP A 30 5.77 -9.45 4.28
C ASP A 30 6.09 -10.05 2.89
N PRO A 31 6.72 -11.23 2.81
CA PRO A 31 7.14 -11.80 1.53
C PRO A 31 5.92 -12.17 0.67
N LEU A 32 6.03 -11.89 -0.63
CA LEU A 32 5.00 -12.29 -1.58
C LEU A 32 4.87 -13.83 -1.62
N ARG A 33 3.63 -14.34 -1.63
CA ARG A 33 3.41 -15.78 -1.81
C ARG A 33 3.87 -16.20 -3.22
N ALA A 34 4.46 -17.39 -3.32
CA ALA A 34 5.13 -17.86 -4.53
C ALA A 34 4.20 -18.00 -5.75
N ASP A 35 2.91 -18.21 -5.52
CA ASP A 35 1.87 -18.48 -6.52
C ASP A 35 1.12 -17.22 -7.02
N VAL A 36 1.34 -16.05 -6.40
CA VAL A 36 0.58 -14.83 -6.73
C VAL A 36 0.80 -14.40 -8.17
N ALA A 37 2.05 -14.36 -8.63
CA ALA A 37 2.37 -13.89 -9.97
C ALA A 37 1.74 -14.78 -11.05
N GLU A 38 1.78 -16.10 -10.88
CA GLU A 38 1.14 -17.05 -11.79
C GLU A 38 -0.39 -16.90 -11.78
N SER A 39 -0.97 -16.73 -10.60
CA SER A 39 -2.41 -16.53 -10.43
C SER A 39 -2.88 -15.26 -11.13
N VAL A 40 -2.17 -14.15 -10.95
CA VAL A 40 -2.44 -12.87 -11.63
C VAL A 40 -2.38 -13.04 -13.15
N GLN A 41 -1.33 -13.68 -13.67
CA GLN A 41 -1.20 -13.93 -15.11
C GLN A 41 -2.31 -14.83 -15.65
N THR A 42 -2.76 -15.82 -14.87
CA THR A 42 -3.85 -16.70 -15.27
C THR A 42 -5.18 -15.95 -15.35
N CYS A 43 -5.49 -15.10 -14.36
CA CYS A 43 -6.65 -14.21 -14.41
C CYS A 43 -6.60 -13.28 -15.63
N GLN A 44 -5.45 -12.65 -15.87
CA GLN A 44 -5.26 -11.74 -17.01
C GLN A 44 -5.44 -12.45 -18.36
N ARG A 45 -4.90 -13.67 -18.52
CA ARG A 45 -5.09 -14.50 -19.73
C ARG A 45 -6.55 -14.90 -19.96
N ALA A 46 -7.34 -15.00 -18.89
CA ALA A 46 -8.77 -15.24 -18.95
C ALA A 46 -9.60 -13.97 -19.23
N GLY A 47 -8.96 -12.81 -19.42
CA GLY A 47 -9.64 -11.53 -19.63
C GLY A 47 -10.14 -10.86 -18.35
N ILE A 48 -9.73 -11.34 -17.17
CA ILE A 48 -10.10 -10.76 -15.88
C ILE A 48 -9.12 -9.65 -15.52
N THR A 49 -9.63 -8.45 -15.23
CA THR A 49 -8.80 -7.33 -14.77
C THR A 49 -8.54 -7.44 -13.28
N VAL A 50 -7.28 -7.65 -12.90
CA VAL A 50 -6.84 -7.67 -11.49
C VAL A 50 -6.48 -6.26 -11.04
N ARG A 51 -6.98 -5.84 -9.87
CA ARG A 51 -6.65 -4.55 -9.24
C ARG A 51 -6.23 -4.76 -7.79
N MET A 52 -5.22 -4.02 -7.33
CA MET A 52 -4.74 -4.05 -5.96
C MET A 52 -5.35 -2.90 -5.16
N VAL A 53 -5.89 -3.21 -3.98
CA VAL A 53 -6.25 -2.22 -2.96
C VAL A 53 -5.49 -2.59 -1.69
N THR A 54 -4.69 -1.68 -1.15
CA THR A 54 -3.87 -1.95 0.05
C THR A 54 -3.85 -0.75 1.01
N GLY A 55 -3.61 -1.05 2.28
CA GLY A 55 -3.31 -0.07 3.33
C GLY A 55 -1.88 0.49 3.29
N ASP A 56 -0.99 -0.12 2.51
CA ASP A 56 0.40 0.29 2.43
C ASP A 56 0.57 1.65 1.75
N ASN A 57 1.71 2.30 2.01
CA ASN A 57 2.12 3.46 1.25
C ASN A 57 2.17 3.17 -0.26
N ILE A 58 1.79 4.15 -1.09
CA ILE A 58 1.73 3.99 -2.56
C ILE A 58 3.04 3.52 -3.18
N HIS A 59 4.20 3.87 -2.60
CA HIS A 59 5.51 3.47 -3.12
C HIS A 59 5.71 1.96 -2.93
N THR A 60 5.38 1.45 -1.74
CA THR A 60 5.39 0.02 -1.43
C THR A 60 4.38 -0.73 -2.29
N ALA A 61 3.14 -0.22 -2.37
CA ALA A 61 2.09 -0.80 -3.19
C ALA A 61 2.49 -0.92 -4.67
N ARG A 62 3.11 0.13 -5.23
CA ARG A 62 3.62 0.12 -6.61
C ARG A 62 4.72 -0.93 -6.80
N ALA A 63 5.63 -1.06 -5.84
CA ALA A 63 6.70 -2.05 -5.90
C ALA A 63 6.14 -3.48 -5.91
N ILE A 64 5.26 -3.80 -4.97
CA ILE A 64 4.63 -5.12 -4.86
C ILE A 64 3.76 -5.40 -6.09
N ALA A 65 2.93 -4.45 -6.52
CA ALA A 65 2.06 -4.63 -7.68
C ALA A 65 2.84 -4.87 -8.97
N LYS A 66 4.02 -4.28 -9.14
CA LYS A 66 4.92 -4.59 -10.27
C LYS A 66 5.48 -5.99 -10.18
N GLN A 67 5.91 -6.43 -9.00
CA GLN A 67 6.40 -7.80 -8.77
C GLN A 67 5.31 -8.85 -9.06
N CYS A 68 4.06 -8.57 -8.68
CA CYS A 68 2.91 -9.43 -8.96
C CYS A 68 2.47 -9.42 -10.44
N GLY A 69 2.93 -8.48 -11.27
CA GLY A 69 2.43 -8.27 -12.63
C GLY A 69 1.05 -7.59 -12.70
N ILE A 70 0.60 -6.95 -11.61
CA ILE A 70 -0.66 -6.19 -11.55
C ILE A 70 -0.47 -4.80 -12.16
N LEU A 71 0.60 -4.11 -11.77
CA LEU A 71 0.90 -2.77 -12.26
C LEU A 71 1.75 -2.84 -13.53
N THR A 72 1.10 -2.59 -14.66
CA THR A 72 1.69 -2.52 -16.01
C THR A 72 2.22 -1.12 -16.33
N THR A 73 2.98 -0.98 -17.42
CA THR A 73 3.53 0.31 -17.88
C THR A 73 2.44 1.36 -18.15
N ASP A 74 1.29 0.93 -18.66
CA ASP A 74 0.14 1.81 -18.97
C ASP A 74 -0.84 1.97 -17.80
N GLY A 75 -0.57 1.29 -16.69
CA GLY A 75 -1.39 1.28 -15.50
C GLY A 75 -1.20 2.50 -14.61
N VAL A 76 -2.27 2.88 -13.92
CA VAL A 76 -2.27 3.98 -12.95
C VAL A 76 -2.37 3.43 -11.54
N ALA A 77 -1.60 4.03 -10.64
CA ALA A 77 -1.65 3.79 -9.21
C ALA A 77 -1.94 5.10 -8.47
N LEU A 78 -2.99 5.13 -7.65
CA LEU A 78 -3.45 6.32 -6.94
C LEU A 78 -3.42 6.14 -5.42
N GLU A 79 -3.17 7.24 -4.73
CA GLU A 79 -3.45 7.35 -3.30
C GLU A 79 -4.93 7.63 -3.06
N GLY A 80 -5.44 7.18 -1.92
CA GLY A 80 -6.85 7.29 -1.53
C GLY A 80 -7.38 8.73 -1.46
N PRO A 81 -6.62 9.73 -0.94
CA PRO A 81 -7.03 11.13 -1.02
C PRO A 81 -7.20 11.60 -2.48
N VAL A 82 -6.23 11.32 -3.34
CA VAL A 82 -6.27 11.71 -4.76
C VAL A 82 -7.45 11.06 -5.48
N PHE A 83 -7.71 9.78 -5.21
CA PHE A 83 -8.87 9.07 -5.78
C PHE A 83 -10.20 9.70 -5.35
N ARG A 84 -10.36 10.08 -4.07
CA ARG A 84 -11.61 10.63 -3.52
C ARG A 84 -11.88 12.07 -3.95
N GLU A 85 -10.83 12.87 -4.10
CA GLU A 85 -10.92 14.28 -4.49
C GLU A 85 -11.03 14.46 -6.02
N MET A 86 -10.75 13.39 -6.79
CA MET A 86 -10.86 13.44 -8.24
C MET A 86 -12.31 13.63 -8.71
N PRO A 87 -12.58 14.58 -9.62
CA PRO A 87 -13.89 14.72 -10.24
C PRO A 87 -14.36 13.43 -10.91
N LYS A 88 -15.65 13.10 -10.78
CA LYS A 88 -16.21 11.81 -11.24
C LYS A 88 -15.99 11.54 -12.72
N ASP A 89 -16.06 12.57 -13.55
CA ASP A 89 -15.80 12.52 -14.99
C ASP A 89 -14.34 12.16 -15.30
N GLN A 90 -13.39 12.77 -14.60
CA GLN A 90 -11.97 12.43 -14.72
C GLN A 90 -11.68 11.02 -14.18
N LEU A 91 -12.30 10.67 -13.07
CA LEU A 91 -12.15 9.35 -12.46
C LEU A 91 -12.67 8.26 -13.41
N GLN A 92 -13.87 8.42 -13.96
CA GLN A 92 -14.45 7.47 -14.92
C GLN A 92 -13.55 7.24 -16.14
N ALA A 93 -12.92 8.30 -16.67
CA ALA A 93 -11.97 8.16 -17.77
C ALA A 93 -10.69 7.38 -17.36
N LEU A 94 -10.32 7.43 -16.09
CA LEU A 94 -9.10 6.83 -15.55
C LEU A 94 -9.31 5.40 -15.01
N LEU A 95 -10.52 5.05 -14.55
CA LEU A 95 -10.87 3.72 -13.99
C LEU A 95 -10.44 2.52 -14.87
N PRO A 96 -10.54 2.56 -16.21
CA PRO A 96 -10.05 1.46 -17.06
C PRO A 96 -8.55 1.20 -16.90
N LYS A 97 -7.77 2.22 -16.54
CA LYS A 97 -6.31 2.14 -16.35
C LYS A 97 -5.91 2.02 -14.88
N LEU A 98 -6.83 2.24 -13.94
CA LEU A 98 -6.54 2.13 -12.51
C LEU A 98 -6.27 0.67 -12.14
N GLN A 99 -5.07 0.39 -11.64
CA GLN A 99 -4.60 -0.94 -11.27
C GLN A 99 -4.23 -1.05 -9.79
N VAL A 100 -3.86 0.07 -9.14
CA VAL A 100 -3.47 0.08 -7.73
C VAL A 100 -4.10 1.26 -7.01
N GLN A 101 -4.65 1.01 -5.83
CA GLN A 101 -5.14 2.03 -4.91
C GLN A 101 -4.52 1.80 -3.52
N SER A 102 -3.86 2.83 -2.99
CA SER A 102 -3.33 2.85 -1.62
C SER A 102 -4.28 3.65 -0.72
N CYS A 103 -4.82 3.05 0.33
CA CYS A 103 -5.83 3.65 1.22
C CYS A 103 -5.49 3.41 2.69
N SER A 104 -5.24 4.45 3.47
CA SER A 104 -5.12 4.32 4.93
C SER A 104 -6.45 4.02 5.65
N ASN A 105 -7.61 4.17 4.98
CA ASN A 105 -8.95 3.85 5.50
C ASN A 105 -9.79 3.14 4.44
N VAL A 106 -10.55 2.10 4.83
CA VAL A 106 -11.44 1.36 3.91
C VAL A 106 -12.60 2.24 3.48
N SER A 107 -12.72 2.49 2.19
CA SER A 107 -13.90 3.08 1.55
C SER A 107 -14.46 2.03 0.60
N VAL A 108 -15.77 1.79 0.63
CA VAL A 108 -16.41 0.97 -0.41
C VAL A 108 -16.23 1.71 -1.73
N VAL A 109 -15.51 1.10 -2.66
CA VAL A 109 -15.45 1.59 -4.04
C VAL A 109 -16.61 0.92 -4.76
N ASP A 110 -17.67 1.67 -5.02
CA ASP A 110 -18.72 1.22 -5.94
C ASP A 110 -18.11 1.21 -7.35
N VAL A 111 -17.92 0.01 -7.90
CA VAL A 111 -17.40 -0.25 -9.25
C VAL A 111 -18.54 -0.55 -10.20
#